data_AF-A0A7K8ZU22-F1
#
_entry.id   AF-A0A7K8ZU22-F1
#
_cell.length_a   1.000
_cell.length_b   1.000
_cell.length_c   1.000
_cell.angle_alpha   90.00
_cell.angle_beta   90.00
_cell.angle_gamma   90.00
#
_symmetry.space_group_name_H-M   'P 1'
#
loop_
_entity.id
_entity.type
_entity.pdbx_description
1 polymer ?
#
loop_
_entity_poly.entity_id
_entity_poly.type
_entity_poly.pdbx_seq_one_letter_code
_entity_poly.pdbx_strand_id
1 'polypeptide(L)'
;CLCPQAVCCSDRQHCCPQGTTCDLAHSTCTSLGGSTALAALPTGETTPGDRAVCCSDRQHCCPQGTTCDLAHSTCTSLGGSTALAALPTAGEIKCDEETSCPDGNTCCRLSLGTWGCCPLEQAVCCPDHVHCCPQGYTCDPEGGSCLQEGGTRRPWVRKTPALPRGTQVTSGSVKCDDETSCPDGNTCCRLSLGTWGCCP
;
A
#
# COMPACT_ATOMS: atom_id res chain seq x y z
N CYS A 1 -18.61 4.75 -5.20
CA CYS A 1 -18.25 5.89 -4.34
C CYS A 1 -18.39 5.49 -2.89
N LEU A 2 -17.33 5.68 -2.10
CA LEU A 2 -17.22 5.23 -0.71
C LEU A 2 -17.73 6.26 0.32
N CYS A 3 -18.45 7.30 -0.12
CA CYS A 3 -19.08 8.27 0.77
C CYS A 3 -20.61 8.17 0.71
N PRO A 4 -21.33 8.24 1.84
CA PRO A 4 -22.77 8.00 1.91
C PRO A 4 -23.62 9.04 1.15
N GLN A 5 -23.02 10.13 0.67
CA GLN A 5 -23.70 11.19 -0.08
C GLN A 5 -22.93 11.61 -1.35
N ALA A 6 -21.93 10.84 -1.80
CA ALA A 6 -21.21 11.20 -3.02
C ALA A 6 -22.03 10.89 -4.28
N VAL A 7 -22.05 11.84 -5.22
CA VAL A 7 -22.73 11.74 -6.51
C VAL A 7 -21.69 11.39 -7.58
N CYS A 8 -22.00 10.41 -8.42
CA CYS A 8 -21.13 10.03 -9.54
C CYS A 8 -21.09 11.13 -10.60
N CYS A 9 -19.88 11.43 -11.09
CA CYS A 9 -19.70 12.32 -12.22
C CYS A 9 -20.07 11.61 -13.54
N SER A 10 -20.25 12.39 -14.61
CA SER A 10 -20.74 11.90 -15.92
C SER A 10 -19.84 10.83 -16.56
N ASP A 11 -18.56 10.78 -16.22
CA ASP A 11 -17.58 9.81 -16.71
C ASP A 11 -17.64 8.45 -16.01
N ARG A 12 -18.35 8.35 -14.87
CA ARG A 12 -18.46 7.13 -14.04
C ARG A 12 -17.13 6.54 -13.58
N GLN A 13 -16.04 7.29 -13.60
CA GLN A 13 -14.74 6.95 -13.00
C GLN A 13 -14.45 7.83 -11.78
N HIS A 14 -15.19 8.92 -11.57
CA HIS A 14 -14.98 9.84 -10.46
C HIS A 14 -16.28 10.15 -9.70
N CYS A 15 -16.13 10.63 -8.46
CA CYS A 15 -17.26 11.20 -7.74
C CYS A 15 -16.95 12.38 -6.83
N CYS A 16 -18.01 13.14 -6.58
CA CYS A 16 -18.00 14.36 -5.82
C CYS A 16 -18.96 14.30 -4.62
N PRO A 17 -18.65 15.01 -3.52
CA PRO A 17 -19.57 15.14 -2.40
C PRO A 17 -20.89 15.82 -2.81
N GLN A 18 -21.98 15.51 -2.12
CA GLN A 18 -23.30 16.08 -2.40
C GLN A 18 -23.27 17.61 -2.39
N GLY A 19 -23.95 18.24 -3.36
CA GLY A 19 -24.02 19.69 -3.46
C GLY A 19 -22.82 20.35 -4.14
N THR A 20 -21.92 19.56 -4.75
CA THR A 20 -20.79 20.06 -5.53
C THR A 20 -20.91 19.65 -7.00
N THR A 21 -20.40 20.49 -7.90
CA THR A 21 -20.45 20.28 -9.35
C THR A 21 -19.16 19.63 -9.83
N CYS A 22 -19.27 18.53 -10.57
CA CYS A 22 -18.11 17.87 -11.18
C CYS A 22 -17.54 18.73 -12.31
N ASP A 23 -16.32 19.22 -12.15
CA ASP A 23 -15.50 19.79 -13.21
C ASP A 23 -14.45 18.75 -13.66
N LEU A 24 -14.82 18.01 -14.70
CA LEU A 24 -13.96 16.97 -15.28
C LEU A 24 -12.79 17.54 -16.08
N ALA A 25 -12.88 18.78 -16.56
CA ALA A 25 -11.79 19.42 -17.31
C ALA A 25 -10.61 19.75 -16.39
N HIS A 26 -10.88 20.09 -15.14
CA HIS A 26 -9.87 20.42 -14.13
C HIS A 26 -9.70 19.35 -13.05
N SER A 27 -10.40 18.23 -13.19
CA SER A 27 -10.42 17.12 -12.22
C SER A 27 -10.79 17.56 -10.79
N THR A 28 -11.75 18.48 -10.63
CA THR A 28 -12.18 19.00 -9.32
C THR A 28 -13.70 18.97 -9.13
N CYS A 29 -14.13 18.93 -7.87
CA CYS A 29 -15.49 19.18 -7.43
C CYS A 29 -15.58 20.63 -6.95
N THR A 30 -16.40 21.43 -7.60
CA THR A 30 -16.55 22.86 -7.30
C THR A 30 -17.80 23.10 -6.47
N SER A 31 -17.70 24.01 -5.49
CA SER A 31 -18.81 24.42 -4.63
C SER A 31 -18.75 25.93 -4.38
N LEU A 32 -19.85 26.49 -3.86
CA LEU A 32 -19.93 27.91 -3.46
C LEU A 32 -18.88 28.33 -2.42
N GLY A 33 -18.21 27.37 -1.75
CA GLY A 33 -17.19 27.61 -0.73
C GLY A 33 -15.76 27.16 -1.11
N GLY A 34 -15.52 26.68 -2.34
CA GLY A 34 -14.19 26.26 -2.80
C GLY A 34 -14.20 25.01 -3.69
N SER A 35 -13.02 24.66 -4.20
CA SER A 35 -12.79 23.52 -5.11
C SER A 35 -11.95 22.44 -4.42
N THR A 36 -12.40 21.19 -4.48
CA THR A 36 -11.68 20.02 -3.96
C THR A 36 -11.37 19.03 -5.08
N ALA A 37 -10.27 18.28 -5.02
CA ALA A 37 -9.94 17.31 -6.08
C ALA A 37 -11.00 16.18 -6.19
N LEU A 38 -11.20 15.66 -7.40
CA LEU A 38 -12.05 14.49 -7.64
C LEU A 38 -11.48 13.27 -6.93
N ALA A 39 -12.35 12.51 -6.25
CA ALA A 39 -11.99 11.19 -5.78
C ALA A 39 -12.16 10.18 -6.92
N ALA A 40 -11.08 9.47 -7.26
CA ALA A 40 -11.14 8.35 -8.19
C ALA A 40 -11.97 7.20 -7.59
N LEU A 41 -12.81 6.58 -8.41
CA LEU A 41 -13.41 5.31 -8.06
C LEU A 41 -12.32 4.25 -8.00
N PRO A 42 -12.40 3.29 -7.05
CA PRO A 42 -11.46 2.19 -7.03
C PRO A 42 -11.57 1.42 -8.35
N THR A 43 -10.51 1.45 -9.15
CA THR A 43 -10.32 0.57 -10.31
C THR A 43 -9.91 -0.80 -9.80
N GLY A 44 -10.83 -1.45 -9.10
CA GLY A 44 -10.70 -2.79 -8.57
C GLY A 44 -12.07 -3.42 -8.70
N GLU A 45 -12.09 -4.59 -9.32
CA GLU A 45 -13.25 -5.41 -9.66
C GLU A 45 -14.28 -5.49 -8.52
N THR A 46 -15.18 -4.50 -8.43
CA THR A 46 -16.37 -4.59 -7.58
C THR A 46 -17.32 -5.55 -8.26
N THR A 47 -17.37 -6.78 -7.76
CA THR A 47 -18.50 -7.68 -8.01
C THR A 47 -19.81 -6.95 -7.68
N PRO A 48 -20.81 -6.98 -8.56
CA PRO A 48 -22.01 -6.17 -8.42
C PRO A 48 -22.98 -6.84 -7.45
N GLY A 49 -23.01 -6.40 -6.18
CA GLY A 49 -23.98 -6.94 -5.21
C GLY A 49 -23.97 -6.34 -3.80
N ASP A 50 -22.81 -6.01 -3.22
CA ASP A 50 -22.75 -5.78 -1.78
C ASP A 50 -22.68 -4.31 -1.37
N ARG A 51 -23.72 -3.86 -0.65
CA ARG A 51 -23.79 -2.52 -0.05
C ARG A 51 -22.91 -2.47 1.21
N ALA A 52 -21.61 -2.21 1.07
CA ALA A 52 -20.74 -2.02 2.23
C ALA A 52 -21.08 -0.74 3.03
N VAL A 53 -21.04 -0.82 4.36
CA VAL A 53 -21.25 0.27 5.32
C VAL A 53 -19.92 0.66 5.97
N CYS A 54 -19.65 1.97 6.11
CA CYS A 54 -18.42 2.45 6.72
C CYS A 54 -18.49 2.36 8.25
N CYS A 55 -17.38 1.94 8.88
CA CYS A 55 -17.23 1.93 10.32
C CYS A 55 -16.90 3.33 10.88
N SER A 56 -17.01 3.49 12.21
CA SER A 56 -16.90 4.79 12.88
C SER A 56 -15.51 5.44 12.78
N ASP A 57 -14.47 4.66 12.53
CA ASP A 57 -13.08 5.08 12.35
C ASP A 57 -12.77 5.62 10.95
N ARG A 58 -13.67 5.41 9.98
CA ARG A 58 -13.55 5.86 8.58
C ARG A 58 -12.38 5.25 7.79
N GLN A 59 -11.67 4.27 8.32
CA GLN A 59 -10.61 3.51 7.65
C GLN A 59 -11.07 2.08 7.27
N HIS A 60 -12.18 1.61 7.84
CA HIS A 60 -12.68 0.26 7.58
C HIS A 60 -14.14 0.25 7.09
N CYS A 61 -14.47 -0.78 6.31
CA CYS A 61 -15.83 -1.05 5.84
C CYS A 61 -16.28 -2.47 6.20
N CYS A 62 -17.58 -2.60 6.47
CA CYS A 62 -18.23 -3.88 6.74
C CYS A 62 -19.36 -4.15 5.72
N PRO A 63 -19.66 -5.42 5.42
CA PRO A 63 -20.83 -5.76 4.61
C PRO A 63 -22.14 -5.34 5.30
N GLN A 64 -23.18 -5.07 4.50
CA GLN A 64 -24.49 -4.67 5.03
C GLN A 64 -25.02 -5.68 6.07
N GLY A 65 -25.49 -5.19 7.21
CA GLY A 65 -26.09 -6.05 8.24
C GLY A 65 -25.09 -6.69 9.21
N THR A 66 -23.83 -6.28 9.17
CA THR A 66 -22.81 -6.68 10.14
C THR A 66 -22.42 -5.51 11.06
N THR A 67 -22.02 -5.82 12.29
CA THR A 67 -21.62 -4.82 13.29
C THR A 67 -20.11 -4.67 13.26
N CYS A 68 -19.63 -3.43 13.11
CA CYS A 68 -18.21 -3.14 13.20
C CYS A 68 -17.72 -3.31 14.65
N ASP A 69 -16.87 -4.30 14.88
CA ASP A 69 -16.06 -4.45 16.08
C ASP A 69 -14.66 -3.90 15.80
N LEU A 70 -14.44 -2.64 16.17
CA LEU A 70 -13.16 -1.96 16.00
C LEU A 70 -12.10 -2.39 17.03
N ALA A 71 -12.51 -3.01 18.14
CA ALA A 71 -11.57 -3.51 19.13
C ALA A 71 -10.84 -4.75 18.62
N HIS A 72 -11.53 -5.58 17.84
CA HIS A 72 -11.00 -6.81 17.27
C HIS A 72 -10.80 -6.73 15.75
N SER A 73 -11.02 -5.57 15.16
CA SER A 73 -10.96 -5.34 13.71
C SER A 73 -11.80 -6.32 12.87
N THR A 74 -13.00 -6.66 13.35
CA THR A 74 -13.91 -7.61 12.68
C THR A 74 -15.31 -7.04 12.47
N CYS A 75 -16.01 -7.55 11.46
CA CYS A 75 -17.43 -7.40 11.24
C CYS A 75 -18.13 -8.63 11.81
N THR A 76 -18.94 -8.44 12.85
CA THR A 76 -19.68 -9.54 13.48
C THR A 76 -21.11 -9.62 12.93
N SER A 77 -21.55 -10.84 12.63
CA SER A 77 -22.92 -11.16 12.23
C SER A 77 -23.46 -12.32 13.07
N LEU A 78 -24.78 -12.51 13.11
CA LEU A 78 -25.43 -13.63 13.81
C LEU A 78 -24.99 -15.02 13.30
N GLY A 79 -24.26 -15.12 12.17
CA GLY A 79 -23.77 -16.36 11.59
C GLY A 79 -22.24 -16.47 11.44
N GLY A 80 -21.46 -15.51 11.95
CA GLY A 80 -19.99 -15.55 11.88
C GLY A 80 -19.32 -14.19 11.91
N SER A 81 -18.02 -14.19 12.23
CA SER A 81 -17.15 -13.01 12.26
C SER A 81 -16.29 -12.98 11.01
N THR A 82 -16.37 -11.91 10.22
CA THR A 82 -15.47 -11.66 9.10
C THR A 82 -14.51 -10.54 9.47
N ALA A 83 -13.28 -10.55 8.96
CA ALA A 83 -12.36 -9.44 9.20
C ALA A 83 -12.87 -8.16 8.53
N LEU A 84 -12.57 -7.00 9.13
CA LEU A 84 -12.82 -5.71 8.48
C LEU A 84 -12.10 -5.66 7.14
N ALA A 85 -12.81 -5.24 6.09
CA ALA A 85 -12.15 -4.83 4.87
C ALA A 85 -11.46 -3.50 5.16
N ALA A 86 -10.15 -3.53 5.36
CA ALA A 86 -9.33 -2.33 5.37
C ALA A 86 -9.49 -1.65 4.00
N LEU A 87 -9.81 -0.36 4.01
CA LEU A 87 -9.66 0.45 2.81
C LEU A 87 -8.23 0.27 2.29
N PRO A 88 -7.99 0.26 0.97
CA PRO A 88 -6.62 0.42 0.48
C PRO A 88 -6.10 1.69 1.13
N THR A 89 -5.12 1.52 2.02
CA THR A 89 -4.35 2.61 2.56
C THR A 89 -3.91 3.43 1.36
N ALA A 90 -4.15 4.72 1.42
CA ALA A 90 -4.03 5.60 0.28
C ALA A 90 -2.60 6.08 -0.09
N GLY A 91 -1.46 5.46 0.19
CA GLY A 91 -0.96 4.59 1.26
C GLY A 91 0.22 3.74 0.81
N GLU A 92 -0.03 2.87 -0.16
CA GLU A 92 0.90 1.81 -0.53
C GLU A 92 1.05 1.70 -2.05
N ILE A 93 2.29 1.81 -2.51
CA ILE A 93 2.68 1.59 -3.90
C ILE A 93 2.76 0.09 -4.14
N LYS A 94 1.87 -0.43 -5.00
CA LYS A 94 1.90 -1.83 -5.44
C LYS A 94 3.18 -2.09 -6.23
N CYS A 95 4.03 -3.00 -5.75
CA CYS A 95 5.17 -3.49 -6.51
C CYS A 95 4.77 -4.68 -7.37
N ASP A 96 3.97 -5.59 -6.81
CA ASP A 96 3.49 -6.81 -7.45
C ASP A 96 2.14 -7.26 -6.87
N GLU A 97 1.60 -8.39 -7.32
CA GLU A 97 0.39 -9.00 -6.76
C GLU A 97 0.55 -9.33 -5.27
N GLU A 98 1.75 -9.77 -4.88
CA GLU A 98 2.06 -10.21 -3.51
C GLU A 98 2.80 -9.16 -2.67
N THR A 99 3.28 -8.05 -3.24
CA THR A 99 4.14 -7.11 -2.49
C THR A 99 3.85 -5.64 -2.76
N SER A 100 4.06 -4.82 -1.73
CA SER A 100 3.83 -3.38 -1.75
C SER A 100 4.84 -2.62 -0.89
N CYS A 101 5.00 -1.34 -1.20
CA CYS A 101 5.85 -0.41 -0.50
C CYS A 101 5.02 0.74 0.07
N PRO A 102 5.40 1.30 1.23
CA PRO A 102 4.68 2.45 1.78
C PRO A 102 4.79 3.66 0.85
N ASP A 103 3.88 4.62 1.02
CA ASP A 103 3.87 5.88 0.27
C ASP A 103 5.24 6.58 0.29
N GLY A 104 5.57 7.22 -0.83
CA GLY A 104 6.85 7.91 -0.99
C GLY A 104 8.02 6.96 -1.25
N ASN A 105 7.81 5.64 -1.26
CA ASN A 105 8.84 4.67 -1.59
C ASN A 105 8.73 4.18 -3.04
N THR A 106 9.86 3.85 -3.64
CA THR A 106 9.92 3.27 -5.00
C THR A 106 10.17 1.77 -4.95
N CYS A 107 9.38 1.00 -5.68
CA CYS A 107 9.58 -0.43 -5.86
C CYS A 107 10.83 -0.71 -6.71
N CYS A 108 11.77 -1.46 -6.16
CA CYS A 108 12.99 -1.87 -6.84
C CYS A 108 13.24 -3.37 -6.65
N ARG A 109 13.80 -4.03 -7.67
CA ARG A 109 14.13 -5.46 -7.60
C ARG A 109 15.39 -5.72 -6.77
N LEU A 110 15.35 -6.78 -5.97
CA LEU A 110 16.48 -7.35 -5.23
C LEU A 110 17.17 -8.48 -6.03
N SER A 111 18.34 -8.90 -5.56
CA SER A 111 19.21 -9.87 -6.25
C SER A 111 18.55 -11.25 -6.40
N LEU A 112 17.66 -11.61 -5.47
CA LEU A 112 16.94 -12.88 -5.46
C LEU A 112 15.65 -12.85 -6.31
N GLY A 113 15.38 -11.73 -6.98
CA GLY A 113 14.17 -11.52 -7.76
C GLY A 113 12.94 -11.12 -6.97
N THR A 114 13.10 -10.92 -5.65
CA THR A 114 12.09 -10.33 -4.78
C THR A 114 12.02 -8.80 -4.92
N TRP A 115 10.94 -8.21 -4.42
CA TRP A 115 10.73 -6.76 -4.41
C TRP A 115 11.27 -6.11 -3.13
N GLY A 116 11.82 -4.92 -3.30
CA GLY A 116 12.29 -4.07 -2.22
C GLY A 116 11.81 -2.63 -2.38
N CYS A 117 11.73 -1.91 -1.28
CA CYS A 117 11.35 -0.51 -1.20
C CYS A 117 12.57 0.39 -1.03
N CYS A 118 12.69 1.36 -1.91
CA CYS A 118 13.58 2.50 -1.75
C CYS A 118 12.84 3.62 -1.03
N PRO A 119 13.35 4.17 0.08
CA PRO A 119 12.70 5.24 0.84
C PRO A 119 12.83 6.62 0.16
N LEU A 120 12.93 6.62 -1.16
CA LEU A 120 13.06 7.79 -2.01
C LEU A 120 11.96 7.72 -3.06
N GLU A 121 11.33 8.85 -3.29
CA GLU A 121 10.31 8.99 -4.31
C GLU A 121 10.97 9.05 -5.70
N GLN A 122 10.41 8.30 -6.67
CA GLN A 122 10.95 8.20 -8.03
C GLN A 122 12.45 7.81 -8.06
N ALA A 123 12.83 6.87 -7.20
CA ALA A 123 14.21 6.43 -7.07
C ALA A 123 14.70 5.68 -8.30
N VAL A 124 15.97 5.87 -8.64
CA VAL A 124 16.69 5.07 -9.62
C VAL A 124 17.22 3.82 -8.92
N CYS A 125 16.73 2.65 -9.35
CA CYS A 125 17.19 1.37 -8.82
C CYS A 125 18.59 1.04 -9.36
N CYS A 126 19.56 0.88 -8.47
CA CYS A 126 20.92 0.55 -8.87
C CYS A 126 21.07 -0.94 -9.23
N PRO A 127 21.97 -1.27 -10.18
CA PRO A 127 22.17 -2.63 -10.70
C PRO A 127 22.85 -3.57 -9.70
N ASP A 128 23.36 -3.05 -8.58
CA ASP A 128 23.87 -3.86 -7.48
C ASP A 128 22.75 -4.60 -6.73
N HIS A 129 21.48 -4.29 -7.03
CA HIS A 129 20.27 -4.86 -6.45
C HIS A 129 20.09 -4.62 -4.95
N VAL A 130 21.01 -3.92 -4.28
CA VAL A 130 20.93 -3.60 -2.84
C VAL A 130 20.72 -2.11 -2.60
N HIS A 131 21.12 -1.23 -3.53
CA HIS A 131 21.06 0.23 -3.33
C HIS A 131 20.20 0.97 -4.37
N CYS A 132 19.86 2.21 -4.08
CA CYS A 132 19.13 3.09 -4.97
C CYS A 132 19.55 4.55 -4.79
N CYS A 133 19.30 5.32 -5.84
CA CYS A 133 19.63 6.72 -5.94
C CYS A 133 18.37 7.57 -6.11
N PRO A 134 18.39 8.84 -5.68
CA PRO A 134 17.28 9.75 -5.94
C PRO A 134 17.15 10.08 -7.43
N GLN A 135 16.00 10.61 -7.83
CA GLN A 135 15.74 11.07 -9.19
C GLN A 135 16.87 11.99 -9.69
N GLY A 136 17.34 11.73 -10.91
CA GLY A 136 18.38 12.53 -11.57
C GLY A 136 19.81 12.18 -11.18
N TYR A 137 20.02 11.18 -10.32
CA TYR A 137 21.34 10.63 -10.03
C TYR A 137 21.53 9.27 -10.71
N THR A 138 22.76 9.02 -11.14
CA THR A 138 23.24 7.76 -11.69
C THR A 138 24.01 6.99 -10.63
N CYS A 139 23.81 5.68 -10.58
CA CYS A 139 24.52 4.82 -9.64
C CYS A 139 25.99 4.65 -10.08
N ASP A 140 26.92 4.98 -9.19
CA ASP A 140 28.36 4.71 -9.32
C ASP A 140 28.73 3.58 -8.32
N PRO A 141 28.70 2.32 -8.77
CA PRO A 141 29.07 1.18 -7.92
C PRO A 141 30.55 1.10 -7.60
N GLU A 142 31.44 1.69 -8.41
CA GLU A 142 32.88 1.71 -8.14
C GLU A 142 33.21 2.65 -6.98
N GLY A 143 32.54 3.79 -6.91
CA GLY A 143 32.69 4.75 -5.83
C GLY A 143 31.63 4.65 -4.73
N GLY A 144 30.76 3.63 -4.77
CA GLY A 144 29.73 3.37 -3.77
C GLY A 144 28.78 4.55 -3.51
N SER A 145 28.42 5.29 -4.56
CA SER A 145 27.68 6.53 -4.42
C SER A 145 26.78 6.83 -5.63
N CYS A 146 25.87 7.78 -5.45
CA CYS A 146 25.05 8.37 -6.50
C CYS A 146 25.76 9.60 -7.07
N LEU A 147 25.93 9.64 -8.39
CA LEU A 147 26.56 10.75 -9.12
C LEU A 147 25.51 11.49 -9.95
N GLN A 148 25.49 12.81 -9.88
CA GLN A 148 24.63 13.63 -10.76
C GLN A 148 25.45 14.33 -11.85
N GLU A 149 24.81 14.60 -13.00
CA GLU A 149 25.36 15.45 -14.06
C GLU A 149 25.69 16.84 -13.49
N GLY A 150 26.98 17.08 -13.25
CA GLY A 150 27.49 18.23 -12.48
C GLY A 150 28.53 17.87 -11.42
N GLY A 151 28.80 16.58 -11.19
CA GLY A 151 29.87 16.12 -10.29
C GLY A 151 29.48 16.02 -8.83
N THR A 152 28.21 16.26 -8.49
CA THR A 152 27.69 16.09 -7.13
C THR A 152 27.61 14.60 -6.80
N ARG A 153 28.39 14.18 -5.80
CA ARG A 153 28.39 12.80 -5.26
C ARG A 153 27.63 12.77 -3.94
N ARG A 154 26.73 11.79 -3.79
CA ARG A 154 26.04 11.52 -2.53
C ARG A 154 26.06 10.03 -2.22
N PRO A 155 25.99 9.63 -0.94
CA PRO A 155 25.88 8.22 -0.60
C PRO A 155 24.57 7.67 -1.17
N TRP A 156 24.65 6.47 -1.74
CA TRP A 156 23.47 5.71 -2.14
C TRP A 156 22.66 5.24 -0.93
N VAL A 157 21.38 4.98 -1.15
CA VAL A 157 20.47 4.52 -0.10
C VAL A 157 20.25 3.03 -0.25
N ARG A 158 20.19 2.30 0.86
CA ARG A 158 19.93 0.85 0.83
C ARG A 158 18.44 0.57 0.69
N LYS A 159 18.10 -0.41 -0.14
CA LYS A 159 16.74 -0.94 -0.27
C LYS A 159 16.31 -1.65 1.02
N THR A 160 15.04 -1.54 1.35
CA THR A 160 14.36 -2.37 2.35
C THR A 160 13.57 -3.46 1.63
N PRO A 161 13.30 -4.63 2.22
CA PRO A 161 12.40 -5.62 1.61
C PRO A 161 10.97 -5.05 1.49
N ALA A 162 10.25 -5.40 0.43
CA ALA A 162 8.87 -5.00 0.26
C ALA A 162 7.96 -5.72 1.26
N LEU A 163 6.87 -5.05 1.65
CA LEU A 163 5.88 -5.63 2.56
C LEU A 163 5.00 -6.59 1.77
N PRO A 164 4.64 -7.75 2.36
CA PRO A 164 3.71 -8.66 1.72
C PRO A 164 2.30 -8.08 1.74
N ARG A 165 1.65 -8.10 0.59
CA ARG A 165 0.31 -7.61 0.36
C ARG A 165 -0.68 -8.68 0.81
N GLY A 166 -1.48 -8.39 1.84
CA GLY A 166 -2.59 -9.25 2.25
C GLY A 166 -2.25 -10.40 3.22
N THR A 167 -1.03 -10.49 3.74
CA THR A 167 -0.84 -11.20 5.01
C THR A 167 -1.33 -10.27 6.09
N GLN A 168 -2.60 -10.46 6.46
CA GLN A 168 -3.04 -10.40 7.83
C GLN A 168 -1.85 -10.33 8.79
N VAL A 169 -1.59 -9.09 9.23
CA VAL A 169 -0.96 -8.83 10.51
C VAL A 169 -1.98 -9.35 11.52
N THR A 170 -2.04 -10.67 11.66
CA THR A 170 -2.43 -11.28 12.92
C THR A 170 -1.32 -10.82 13.85
N SER A 171 -1.61 -9.77 14.63
CA SER A 171 -0.85 -9.42 15.82
C SER A 171 -0.50 -10.74 16.53
N GLY A 172 0.74 -11.20 16.41
CA GLY A 172 1.12 -12.53 16.89
C GLY A 172 2.24 -13.21 16.13
N SER A 173 2.29 -13.16 14.79
CA SER A 173 3.31 -13.93 14.07
C SER A 173 3.67 -13.48 12.64
N VAL A 174 4.98 -13.34 12.38
CA VAL A 174 5.62 -13.20 11.06
C VAL A 174 5.68 -14.58 10.39
N LYS A 175 4.92 -14.80 9.31
CA LYS A 175 4.95 -16.07 8.55
C LYS A 175 6.21 -16.14 7.68
N CYS A 176 7.01 -17.19 7.84
CA CYS A 176 8.25 -17.42 7.10
C CYS A 176 8.08 -18.37 5.91
N ASP A 177 7.15 -19.34 6.03
CA ASP A 177 6.81 -20.31 4.98
C ASP A 177 5.42 -20.91 5.25
N ASP A 178 4.99 -21.88 4.44
CA ASP A 178 3.73 -22.60 4.66
C ASP A 178 3.71 -23.30 6.03
N GLU A 179 4.86 -23.79 6.49
CA GLU A 179 5.02 -24.55 7.75
C GLU A 179 5.57 -23.73 8.92
N THR A 180 6.23 -22.58 8.68
CA THR A 180 6.99 -21.86 9.74
C THR A 180 6.50 -20.43 9.94
N SER A 181 6.23 -20.06 11.19
CA SER A 181 5.85 -18.70 11.60
C SER A 181 6.58 -18.30 12.89
N CYS A 182 7.02 -17.05 12.98
CA CYS A 182 7.79 -16.50 14.10
C CYS A 182 6.97 -15.49 14.90
N PRO A 183 7.12 -15.42 16.24
CA PRO A 183 6.38 -14.48 17.07
C PRO A 183 6.75 -13.02 16.80
N ASP A 184 5.90 -12.07 17.21
CA ASP A 184 6.18 -10.64 17.07
C ASP A 184 7.53 -10.27 17.70
N GLY A 185 8.32 -9.48 16.96
CA GLY A 185 9.67 -9.09 17.36
C GLY A 185 10.79 -9.99 16.83
N ASN A 186 10.45 -11.15 16.24
CA ASN A 186 11.42 -12.02 15.59
C ASN A 186 11.35 -11.91 14.06
N THR A 187 12.50 -11.99 13.40
CA THR A 187 12.65 -12.04 11.94
C THR A 187 12.85 -13.46 11.43
N CYS A 188 12.41 -13.72 10.20
CA CYS A 188 12.60 -15.00 9.53
C CYS A 188 14.04 -15.13 9.00
N CYS A 189 14.72 -16.21 9.39
CA CYS A 189 16.07 -16.56 8.96
C CYS A 189 16.08 -17.92 8.29
N ARG A 190 16.94 -18.09 7.28
CA ARG A 190 17.10 -19.37 6.58
C ARG A 190 18.27 -20.16 7.15
N LEU A 191 17.99 -21.35 7.67
CA LEU A 191 18.97 -22.24 8.29
C LEU A 191 19.81 -22.97 7.24
N SER A 192 20.97 -23.49 7.64
CA SER A 192 21.90 -24.21 6.76
C SER A 192 21.31 -25.49 6.13
N LEU A 193 20.20 -25.98 6.66
CA LEU A 193 19.44 -27.13 6.15
C LEU A 193 18.35 -26.75 5.13
N GLY A 194 18.20 -25.46 4.81
CA GLY A 194 17.19 -24.95 3.86
C GLY A 194 15.82 -24.66 4.48
N THR A 195 15.63 -24.93 5.77
CA THR A 195 14.42 -24.64 6.54
C THR A 195 14.42 -23.23 7.11
N TRP A 196 13.24 -22.71 7.44
CA TRP A 196 13.06 -21.42 8.09
C TRP A 196 13.16 -21.53 9.61
N GLY A 197 13.67 -20.47 10.24
CA GLY A 197 13.77 -20.32 11.69
C GLY A 197 13.59 -18.88 12.13
N CYS A 198 13.38 -18.68 13.43
CA CYS A 198 13.12 -17.37 14.03
C CYS A 198 14.38 -16.79 14.67
N CYS A 199 14.74 -15.58 14.28
CA CYS A 199 15.84 -14.80 14.85
C CYS A 199 15.28 -13.62 15.65
N PRO A 200 15.74 -13.38 16.89
CA PRO A 200 15.47 -12.13 17.60
C PRO A 200 16.20 -10.93 16.97
#